data_AF-A0A535B7C9-F1
#
_entry.id   AF-A0A535B7C9-F1
#
_cell.length_a   1.000
_cell.length_b   1.000
_cell.length_c   1.000
_cell.angle_alpha   90.00
_cell.angle_beta   90.00
_cell.angle_gamma   90.00
#
_symmetry.space_group_name_H-M   'P 1'
#
loop_
_entity.id
_entity.type
_entity.pdbx_description
1 polymer ?
#
loop_
_entity_poly.entity_id
_entity_poly.type
_entity_poly.pdbx_seq_one_letter_code
_entity_poly.pdbx_strand_id
1 'polypeptide(L)'
;MIKTQKKLSQSQGLALTFLTCVTLLSGCATFGFKTPEPVTVSQVIQMSKEDVPPETIVKKMRDSGAVYRFTAAQLAELHDLGVADQVLDYMQQTYIEAERREQRRADWDTGYTWGPWGPGFW
;
A
#
# COMPACT_ATOMS: atom_id res chain seq x y z
N MET A 1 1.33 21.46 60.92
CA MET A 1 2.25 21.15 59.81
C MET A 1 1.68 20.07 58.87
N ILE A 2 0.59 20.32 58.12
CA ILE A 2 -0.08 19.25 57.31
C ILE A 2 -0.35 19.64 55.84
N LYS A 3 -0.09 20.89 55.40
CA LYS A 3 -0.48 21.33 54.05
C LYS A 3 0.54 21.08 52.93
N THR A 4 1.79 20.71 53.26
CA THR A 4 2.88 20.63 52.27
C THR A 4 3.02 19.27 51.57
N GLN A 5 2.44 18.20 52.15
CA GLN A 5 2.57 16.83 51.62
C GLN A 5 1.62 16.53 50.44
N LYS A 6 0.48 17.21 50.35
CA LYS A 6 -0.54 16.92 49.32
C LYS A 6 -0.16 17.39 47.91
N LYS A 7 0.70 18.42 47.82
CA LYS A 7 1.10 19.06 46.56
C LYS A 7 2.11 18.21 45.75
N LEU A 8 2.89 17.36 46.43
CA LEU A 8 3.88 16.47 45.81
C LEU A 8 3.23 15.21 45.20
N SER A 9 2.18 14.66 45.83
CA SER A 9 1.44 13.50 45.31
C SER A 9 0.64 13.83 44.04
N GLN A 10 0.17 15.08 43.91
CA GLN A 10 -0.69 15.51 42.80
C GLN A 10 0.10 15.81 41.51
N SER A 11 1.36 16.26 41.61
CA SER A 11 2.25 16.44 40.45
C SER A 11 2.87 15.12 39.97
N GLN A 12 3.05 14.15 40.88
CA GLN A 12 3.56 12.81 40.56
C GLN A 12 2.58 11.98 39.72
N GLY A 13 1.27 12.09 39.97
CA GLY A 13 0.25 11.43 39.15
C GLY A 13 0.21 11.96 37.71
N LEU A 14 0.31 13.27 37.53
CA LEU A 14 0.35 13.90 36.20
C LEU A 14 1.63 13.54 35.43
N ALA A 15 2.78 13.52 36.11
CA ALA A 15 4.05 13.16 35.49
C ALA A 15 4.10 11.68 35.05
N LEU A 16 3.55 10.76 35.85
CA LEU A 16 3.48 9.34 35.48
C LEU A 16 2.57 9.10 34.27
N THR A 17 1.43 9.79 34.22
CA THR A 17 0.46 9.64 33.13
C THR A 17 1.02 10.16 31.79
N PHE A 18 1.75 11.28 31.85
CA PHE A 18 2.45 11.83 30.68
C PHE A 18 3.55 10.87 30.17
N LEU A 19 4.31 10.27 31.09
CA LEU A 19 5.40 9.36 30.75
C LEU A 19 4.91 8.05 30.11
N THR A 20 3.78 7.50 30.56
CA THR A 20 3.12 6.35 29.92
C THR A 20 2.51 6.69 28.56
N CYS A 21 2.05 7.93 28.36
CA CYS A 21 1.51 8.36 27.07
C CYS A 21 2.64 8.46 26.03
N VAL A 22 3.80 9.02 26.41
CA VAL A 22 4.95 9.15 25.50
C VAL A 22 5.54 7.80 25.08
N THR A 23 5.51 6.76 25.93
CA THR A 23 5.97 5.42 25.54
C THR A 23 5.00 4.69 24.61
N LEU A 24 3.69 4.95 24.69
CA LEU A 24 2.72 4.40 23.76
C LEU A 24 2.81 5.03 22.36
N LEU A 25 3.30 6.27 22.25
CA LEU A 25 3.45 6.96 20.96
C LEU A 25 4.75 6.65 20.20
N SER A 26 5.74 5.99 20.81
CA SER A 26 7.04 5.72 20.17
C SER A 26 7.08 4.48 19.26
N GLY A 27 5.97 3.74 19.15
CA GLY A 27 5.92 2.45 18.42
C GLY A 27 5.88 2.55 16.89
N CYS A 28 5.45 3.67 16.31
CA CYS A 28 5.18 3.74 14.86
C CYS A 28 6.42 3.91 13.97
N ALA A 29 7.57 4.31 14.52
CA ALA A 29 8.80 4.53 13.74
C ALA A 29 9.76 3.33 13.74
N THR A 30 9.56 2.35 14.62
CA THR A 30 10.47 1.18 14.75
C THR A 30 10.26 0.14 13.66
N PHE A 31 9.07 0.08 13.06
CA PHE A 31 8.82 -0.81 11.94
C PHE A 31 9.28 -0.12 10.65
N GLY A 32 10.54 -0.34 10.29
CA GLY A 32 11.07 0.00 8.98
C GLY A 32 10.38 -0.84 7.91
N PHE A 33 9.27 -0.35 7.35
CA PHE A 33 8.62 -0.95 6.20
C PHE A 33 9.53 -0.82 4.98
N LYS A 34 10.32 -1.86 4.69
CA LYS A 34 11.06 -1.95 3.43
C LYS A 34 10.04 -2.23 2.33
N THR A 35 9.81 -1.27 1.44
CA THR A 35 9.00 -1.51 0.25
C THR A 35 9.69 -2.56 -0.61
N PRO A 36 9.00 -3.66 -0.97
CA PRO A 36 9.58 -4.66 -1.85
C PRO A 36 9.93 -4.02 -3.20
N GLU A 37 11.05 -4.46 -3.79
CA GLU A 37 11.50 -3.94 -5.07
C GLU A 37 10.53 -4.39 -6.17
N PRO A 38 9.99 -3.47 -7.00
CA PRO A 38 9.05 -3.81 -8.05
C PRO A 38 9.71 -4.69 -9.10
N VAL A 39 9.07 -5.81 -9.45
CA VAL A 39 9.54 -6.68 -10.54
C VAL A 39 9.43 -5.93 -11.87
N THR A 40 10.52 -5.84 -12.63
CA THR A 40 10.54 -5.16 -13.93
C THR A 40 10.07 -6.09 -15.05
N VAL A 41 9.66 -5.50 -16.18
CA VAL A 41 9.27 -6.24 -17.40
C VAL A 41 10.42 -7.12 -17.91
N SER A 42 11.63 -6.56 -17.92
CA SER A 42 12.83 -7.30 -18.33
C SER A 42 13.09 -8.51 -17.44
N GLN A 43 12.84 -8.40 -16.12
CA GLN A 43 12.93 -9.53 -15.21
C GLN A 43 11.86 -10.58 -15.49
N VAL A 44 10.62 -10.18 -15.82
CA VAL A 44 9.57 -11.14 -16.21
C VAL A 44 9.95 -11.89 -17.48
N ILE A 45 10.42 -11.18 -18.51
CA ILE A 45 10.89 -11.78 -19.76
C ILE A 45 12.06 -12.74 -19.48
N GLN A 46 13.01 -12.34 -18.63
CA GLN A 46 14.15 -13.18 -18.26
C GLN A 46 13.70 -14.45 -17.54
N MET A 47 12.81 -14.35 -16.53
CA MET A 47 12.28 -15.52 -15.82
C MET A 47 11.49 -16.44 -16.76
N SER A 48 10.77 -15.88 -17.73
CA SER A 48 10.05 -16.67 -18.75
C SER A 48 11.03 -17.43 -19.66
N LYS A 49 12.14 -16.81 -20.07
CA LYS A 49 13.22 -17.45 -20.84
C LYS A 49 13.99 -18.51 -20.05
N GLU A 50 13.99 -18.42 -18.73
CA GLU A 50 14.62 -19.37 -17.81
C GLU A 50 13.66 -20.52 -17.41
N ASP A 51 12.50 -20.64 -18.08
CA ASP A 51 11.47 -21.64 -17.80
C ASP A 51 10.99 -21.63 -16.33
N VAL A 52 11.03 -20.46 -15.68
CA VAL A 52 10.47 -20.30 -14.33
C VAL A 52 8.95 -20.51 -14.41
N PRO A 53 8.36 -21.33 -13.52
CA PRO A 53 6.93 -21.61 -13.58
C PRO A 53 6.07 -20.33 -13.50
N PRO A 54 5.05 -20.16 -14.36
CA PRO A 54 4.21 -18.96 -14.41
C PRO A 54 3.64 -18.54 -13.05
N GLU A 55 3.19 -19.48 -12.24
CA GLU A 55 2.67 -19.26 -10.90
C GLU A 55 3.72 -18.66 -9.94
N THR A 56 5.00 -19.02 -10.14
CA THR A 56 6.11 -18.47 -9.36
C THR A 56 6.39 -17.02 -9.77
N ILE A 57 6.35 -16.73 -11.07
CA ILE A 57 6.47 -15.37 -11.60
C ILE A 57 5.34 -14.48 -11.06
N VAL A 58 4.09 -14.94 -11.17
CA VAL A 58 2.90 -14.23 -10.64
C VAL A 58 3.02 -13.98 -9.15
N LYS A 59 3.45 -14.98 -8.37
CA LYS A 59 3.67 -14.80 -6.94
C LYS A 59 4.69 -13.68 -6.68
N LYS A 60 5.81 -13.66 -7.38
CA LYS A 60 6.84 -12.63 -7.22
C LYS A 60 6.34 -11.23 -7.58
N MET A 61 5.58 -11.11 -8.65
CA MET A 61 4.95 -9.83 -9.07
C MET A 61 3.93 -9.33 -8.04
N ARG A 62 3.14 -10.25 -7.47
CA ARG A 62 2.20 -9.96 -6.37
C ARG A 62 2.92 -9.49 -5.12
N ASP A 63 3.97 -10.19 -4.72
CA ASP A 63 4.77 -9.85 -3.54
C ASP A 63 5.46 -8.49 -3.71
N SER A 64 5.80 -8.10 -4.95
CA SER A 64 6.36 -6.77 -5.24
C SER A 64 5.33 -5.64 -5.36
N GLY A 65 4.04 -5.94 -5.51
CA GLY A 65 2.98 -4.95 -5.68
C GLY A 65 3.12 -4.09 -6.96
N ALA A 66 3.80 -4.60 -7.99
CA ALA A 66 4.05 -3.86 -9.23
C ALA A 66 2.79 -3.81 -10.09
N VAL A 67 2.51 -2.66 -10.71
CA VAL A 67 1.39 -2.44 -11.63
C VAL A 67 1.94 -2.11 -13.01
N TYR A 68 1.49 -2.82 -14.04
CA TYR A 68 1.98 -2.66 -15.40
C TYR A 68 0.91 -2.05 -16.30
N ARG A 69 1.20 -0.89 -16.90
CA ARG A 69 0.28 -0.19 -17.80
C ARG A 69 0.63 -0.50 -19.25
N PHE A 70 0.14 -1.63 -19.75
CA PHE A 70 0.39 -2.07 -21.12
C PHE A 70 -0.83 -1.89 -22.01
N THR A 71 -0.58 -1.59 -23.28
CA THR A 71 -1.59 -1.70 -24.34
C THR A 71 -1.77 -3.17 -24.75
N ALA A 72 -2.86 -3.48 -25.47
CA ALA A 72 -3.07 -4.81 -26.02
C ALA A 72 -1.94 -5.26 -26.95
N ALA A 73 -1.39 -4.33 -27.76
CA ALA A 73 -0.27 -4.63 -28.65
C ALA A 73 1.01 -4.99 -27.87
N GLN A 74 1.27 -4.33 -26.74
CA GLN A 74 2.42 -4.65 -25.89
C GLN A 74 2.25 -5.98 -25.16
N LEU A 75 1.03 -6.35 -24.76
CA LEU A 75 0.77 -7.68 -24.21
C LEU A 75 0.97 -8.78 -25.25
N ALA A 76 0.56 -8.54 -26.50
CA ALA A 76 0.83 -9.45 -27.60
C ALA A 76 2.33 -9.60 -27.87
N GLU A 77 3.09 -8.51 -27.84
CA GLU A 77 4.56 -8.57 -27.96
C GLU A 77 5.20 -9.39 -26.82
N LEU A 78 4.72 -9.24 -25.58
CA LEU A 78 5.20 -10.03 -24.45
C LEU A 78 4.88 -11.52 -24.60
N HIS A 79 3.69 -11.85 -25.11
CA HIS A 79 3.33 -13.22 -25.47
C HIS A 79 4.30 -13.78 -26.52
N ASP A 80 4.58 -13.03 -27.59
CA ASP A 80 5.52 -13.43 -28.64
C ASP A 80 6.96 -13.59 -28.13
N LEU A 81 7.31 -12.89 -27.05
CA LEU A 81 8.58 -13.04 -26.33
C LEU A 81 8.62 -14.25 -25.36
N GLY A 82 7.55 -15.04 -25.31
CA GLY A 82 7.46 -16.27 -24.53
C GLY A 82 6.93 -16.09 -23.09
N VAL A 83 6.35 -14.93 -22.77
CA VAL A 83 5.68 -14.74 -21.47
C VAL A 83 4.34 -15.50 -21.50
N ALA A 84 4.14 -16.40 -20.54
CA ALA A 84 2.93 -17.22 -20.47
C ALA A 84 1.67 -16.38 -20.24
N ASP A 85 0.55 -16.79 -20.85
CA ASP A 85 -0.76 -16.12 -20.74
C ASP A 85 -1.16 -15.81 -19.30
N GLN A 86 -0.96 -16.76 -18.38
CA GLN A 86 -1.27 -16.57 -16.96
C GLN A 86 -0.54 -15.37 -16.33
N VAL A 87 0.68 -15.08 -16.77
CA VAL A 87 1.45 -13.91 -16.30
C VAL A 87 0.87 -12.63 -16.92
N LEU A 88 0.51 -12.66 -18.20
CA LEU A 88 -0.10 -11.53 -18.91
C LEU A 88 -1.48 -11.17 -18.35
N ASP A 89 -2.30 -12.17 -18.07
CA ASP A 89 -3.60 -12.02 -17.40
C ASP A 89 -3.44 -11.35 -16.04
N TYR A 90 -2.42 -11.77 -15.28
CA TYR A 90 -2.12 -11.15 -13.99
C TYR A 90 -1.68 -9.68 -14.14
N MET A 91 -0.86 -9.35 -15.15
CA MET A 91 -0.49 -7.96 -15.45
C MET A 91 -1.72 -7.11 -15.74
N GLN A 92 -2.64 -7.61 -16.57
CA GLN A 92 -3.85 -6.89 -16.95
C GLN A 92 -4.82 -6.74 -15.76
N GLN A 93 -5.05 -7.81 -15.00
CA GLN A 93 -5.91 -7.78 -13.83
C GLN A 93 -5.42 -6.77 -12.79
N THR A 94 -4.11 -6.74 -12.56
CA THR A 94 -3.50 -5.81 -11.60
C THR A 94 -3.67 -4.35 -12.03
N TYR A 95 -3.58 -4.07 -13.34
CA TYR A 95 -3.87 -2.75 -13.87
C TYR A 95 -5.33 -2.34 -13.67
N ILE A 96 -6.28 -3.21 -14.01
CA ILE A 96 -7.72 -2.95 -13.83
C ILE A 96 -8.05 -2.66 -12.37
N GLU A 97 -7.49 -3.42 -11.43
CA GLU A 97 -7.74 -3.21 -10.00
C GLU A 97 -7.09 -1.91 -9.49
N ALA A 98 -5.95 -1.50 -10.05
CA ALA A 98 -5.34 -0.22 -9.74
C ALA A 98 -6.22 0.95 -10.17
N GLU A 99 -6.75 0.92 -11.39
CA GLU A 99 -7.67 1.95 -11.90
C GLU A 99 -8.98 1.98 -11.11
N ARG A 100 -9.56 0.82 -10.77
CA ARG A 100 -10.76 0.76 -9.92
C ARG A 100 -10.52 1.36 -8.53
N ARG A 101 -9.33 1.15 -7.96
CA ARG A 101 -8.96 1.74 -6.67
C ARG A 101 -8.81 3.26 -6.77
N GLU A 102 -8.27 3.76 -7.87
CA GLU A 102 -8.21 5.21 -8.11
C GLU A 102 -9.60 5.81 -8.28
N GLN A 103 -10.47 5.17 -9.07
CA GLN A 103 -11.88 5.60 -9.21
C GLN A 103 -12.59 5.64 -7.87
N ARG A 104 -12.51 4.57 -7.06
CA ARG A 104 -13.10 4.57 -5.70
C ARG A 104 -12.55 5.67 -4.82
N ARG A 105 -11.28 6.05 -4.98
CA ARG A 105 -10.67 7.15 -4.23
C ARG A 105 -11.23 8.49 -4.71
N ALA A 106 -11.36 8.68 -6.02
CA ALA A 106 -11.96 9.87 -6.60
C ALA A 106 -13.43 10.01 -6.16
N ASP A 107 -14.22 8.94 -6.25
CA ASP A 107 -15.63 8.89 -5.82
C ASP A 107 -15.79 9.20 -4.32
N TRP A 108 -14.86 8.69 -3.49
CA TRP A 108 -14.84 9.02 -2.07
C TRP A 108 -14.56 10.50 -1.82
N ASP A 109 -13.62 11.09 -2.57
CA ASP A 109 -13.25 12.51 -2.46
C ASP A 109 -14.38 13.44 -2.92
N THR A 110 -15.03 13.13 -4.06
CA THR A 110 -16.22 13.86 -4.51
C THR A 110 -17.39 13.70 -3.54
N GLY A 111 -17.63 12.50 -3.01
CA GLY A 111 -18.72 12.23 -2.05
C GLY A 111 -18.56 12.95 -0.70
N TYR A 112 -17.34 13.27 -0.29
CA TYR A 112 -17.04 13.99 0.96
C TYR A 112 -16.82 15.50 0.78
N THR A 113 -17.01 16.06 -0.41
CA THR A 113 -16.97 17.50 -0.62
C THR A 113 -18.20 18.16 0.01
N TRP A 114 -18.10 18.48 1.31
CA TRP A 114 -19.04 19.33 2.03
C TRP A 114 -18.93 20.76 1.49
N GLY A 115 -19.75 21.09 0.48
CA GLY A 115 -19.97 22.47 0.09
C GLY A 115 -20.80 23.23 1.15
N PRO A 116 -20.93 24.57 1.06
CA PRO A 116 -21.71 25.38 2.00
C PRO A 116 -23.20 24.99 2.13
N TRP A 117 -23.69 24.07 1.28
CA TRP A 117 -25.09 23.69 1.15
C TRP A 117 -25.37 22.19 1.38
N GLY A 118 -24.43 21.42 1.95
CA GLY A 118 -24.62 19.99 2.29
C GLY A 118 -23.87 19.02 1.35
N PRO A 119 -24.08 17.70 1.50
CA PRO A 119 -23.37 16.69 0.71
C PRO A 119 -23.72 16.88 -0.78
N GLY A 120 -22.70 17.16 -1.60
CA GLY A 120 -22.86 17.31 -3.05
C GLY A 120 -23.17 15.96 -3.68
N PHE A 121 -24.44 15.70 -3.96
CA PHE A 121 -24.85 14.61 -4.83
C PHE A 121 -24.71 15.10 -6.28
N TRP A 122 -23.68 14.62 -6.97
CA TRP A 122 -23.54 14.69 -8.42
C TRP A 122 -23.29 13.29 -8.94
#